data_AF-A0A943L7P7-F1
#
_entry.id   AF-A0A943L7P7-F1
#
_cell.length_a   1.000
_cell.length_b   1.000
_cell.length_c   1.000
_cell.angle_alpha   90.00
_cell.angle_beta   90.00
_cell.angle_gamma   90.00
#
_symmetry.space_group_name_H-M   'P 1'
#
loop_
_entity.id
_entity.type
_entity.pdbx_description
1 polymer ?
#
loop_
_entity_poly.entity_id
_entity_poly.type
_entity_poly.pdbx_seq_one_letter_code
_entity_poly.pdbx_strand_id
1 'polypeptide(L)'
;MAYINFKEEKEVAIDQLYRRRENNKKLINSISSSKTISKLYSPNEKYSYKNHNEIVFGGGHPKWEEDFEEIADLDIACATFNKCIFSNVKFLRCKFIGCIFNDCDFIGGGALFEDCSFVKKESEDKPNLNIDDNLSCEFINCNIYAKFFLSSLEFIIFDNCKLKETTFNLCDVSSGMIINSEMNKIFITDSNLSGFKLVNTYIEDLEFKDKDKSKLDEKTFFDKIELRKKDRDEYEGIYTVYENIADKFKDNNLKNNFGEYYYLCRKTQRNVLKPLPKISSTVGLLSCGYGERPIYAVYFSIAVIIVFSILYLLFGIVLNGEIVNLSDLYNINFRELLTLYNESLNLSVGMFAGVGLTEAQPSPASYMISNVEMLIGILMMGVGIGALVKKIVR
;
A
#
# COMPACT_ATOMS: atom_id res chain seq x y z
N MET A 1 -0.17 18.52 -5.60
CA MET A 1 -1.02 17.32 -5.60
C MET A 1 -0.30 16.24 -4.82
N ALA A 2 -0.81 15.84 -3.66
CA ALA A 2 -0.10 14.91 -2.79
C ALA A 2 -0.29 13.48 -3.32
N TYR A 3 0.71 12.99 -4.04
CA TYR A 3 0.93 11.56 -4.19
C TYR A 3 1.48 11.01 -2.88
N ILE A 4 1.21 9.74 -2.54
CA ILE A 4 1.86 9.13 -1.39
C ILE A 4 3.36 9.08 -1.67
N ASN A 5 4.14 9.78 -0.85
CA ASN A 5 5.58 9.68 -0.88
C ASN A 5 6.01 8.46 -0.07
N PHE A 6 6.01 7.29 -0.70
CA PHE A 6 6.34 6.01 -0.05
C PHE A 6 7.66 6.03 0.72
N LYS A 7 8.67 6.78 0.24
CA LYS A 7 9.96 6.88 0.93
C LYS A 7 9.81 7.61 2.26
N GLU A 8 9.12 8.74 2.25
CA GLU A 8 8.87 9.55 3.44
C GLU A 8 7.94 8.84 4.42
N GLU A 9 6.83 8.26 3.96
CA GLU A 9 5.91 7.51 4.82
C GLU A 9 6.60 6.33 5.52
N LYS A 10 7.49 5.65 4.80
CA LYS A 10 8.34 4.59 5.34
C LYS A 10 9.29 5.12 6.41
N GLU A 11 10.02 6.21 6.14
CA GLU A 11 10.89 6.84 7.13
C GLU A 11 10.10 7.25 8.39
N VAL A 12 8.92 7.87 8.23
CA VAL A 12 8.02 8.24 9.34
C VAL A 12 7.56 7.01 10.12
N ALA A 13 7.24 5.90 9.46
CA ALA A 13 6.85 4.66 10.12
C ALA A 13 7.98 4.07 10.98
N ILE A 14 9.21 4.05 10.45
CA ILE A 14 10.40 3.57 11.18
C ILE A 14 10.72 4.47 12.37
N ASP A 15 10.61 5.79 12.20
CA ASP A 15 10.80 6.76 13.30
C ASP A 15 9.76 6.57 14.41
N GLN A 16 8.50 6.32 14.03
CA GLN A 16 7.44 6.02 14.99
C GLN A 16 7.68 4.69 15.72
N LEU A 17 8.13 3.64 15.02
CA LEU A 17 8.49 2.36 15.63
C LEU A 17 9.56 2.55 16.71
N TYR A 18 10.63 3.28 16.40
CA TYR A 18 11.71 3.57 17.36
C TYR A 18 11.18 4.30 18.60
N ARG A 19 10.39 5.36 18.41
CA ARG A 19 9.81 6.14 19.53
C ARG A 19 8.90 5.30 20.40
N ARG A 20 8.09 4.41 19.80
CA ARG A 20 7.20 3.52 20.54
C ARG A 20 7.95 2.48 21.36
N ARG A 21 8.99 1.85 20.79
CA ARG A 21 9.85 0.91 21.53
C ARG A 21 10.53 1.59 22.71
N GLU A 22 11.05 2.81 22.52
CA GLU A 22 11.63 3.59 23.61
C GLU A 22 10.61 3.94 24.70
N ASN A 23 9.37 4.30 24.33
CA ASN A 23 8.28 4.51 25.27
C ASN A 23 7.92 3.23 26.04
N ASN A 24 7.67 2.13 25.33
CA ASN A 24 7.33 0.84 25.92
C ASN A 24 8.43 0.38 26.89
N LYS A 25 9.70 0.49 26.51
CA LYS A 25 10.83 0.15 27.37
C LYS A 25 10.83 0.96 28.67
N LYS A 26 10.60 2.28 28.60
CA LYS A 26 10.52 3.14 29.79
C LYS A 26 9.37 2.73 30.72
N LEU A 27 8.18 2.52 30.16
CA LEU A 27 6.99 2.14 30.91
C LEU A 27 7.13 0.74 31.52
N ILE A 28 7.58 -0.25 30.76
CA ILE A 28 7.83 -1.62 31.23
C ILE A 28 8.83 -1.61 32.39
N ASN A 29 9.93 -0.85 32.28
CA ASN A 29 10.92 -0.74 33.37
C ASN A 29 10.32 -0.12 34.64
N SER A 30 9.51 0.94 34.49
CA SER A 30 8.81 1.59 35.59
C SER A 30 7.85 0.62 36.30
N ILE A 31 6.97 -0.02 35.54
CA ILE A 31 5.95 -0.94 36.03
C ILE A 31 6.61 -2.19 36.65
N SER A 32 7.63 -2.76 36.02
CA SER A 32 8.29 -3.97 36.53
C SER A 32 9.02 -3.71 37.86
N SER A 33 9.53 -2.49 38.05
CA SER A 33 10.18 -2.07 39.29
C SER A 33 9.20 -1.84 40.43
N SER A 34 8.06 -1.19 40.15
CA SER A 34 7.01 -0.94 41.14
C SER A 34 6.07 -2.14 41.36
N LYS A 35 6.08 -3.11 40.44
CA LYS A 35 5.09 -4.19 40.28
C LYS A 35 3.64 -3.70 40.27
N THR A 36 3.43 -2.43 39.92
CA THR A 36 2.15 -1.74 39.99
C THR A 36 1.86 -1.12 38.64
N ILE A 37 0.72 -1.49 38.04
CA ILE A 37 0.25 -0.98 36.73
C ILE A 37 -0.79 0.11 36.93
N SER A 38 -1.93 -0.30 37.52
CA SER A 38 -2.98 0.56 38.05
C SER A 38 -3.93 -0.30 38.87
N LYS A 39 -4.86 0.34 39.61
CA LYS A 39 -5.89 -0.36 40.40
C LYS A 39 -6.87 -1.19 39.55
N LEU A 40 -6.87 -1.02 38.22
CA LEU A 40 -7.78 -1.68 37.29
C LEU A 40 -7.23 -3.00 36.75
N TYR A 41 -6.01 -3.37 37.15
CA TYR A 41 -5.37 -4.61 36.75
C TYR A 41 -5.04 -5.47 37.97
N SER A 42 -5.17 -6.79 37.81
CA SER A 42 -4.78 -7.80 38.79
C SER A 42 -3.73 -8.74 38.18
N PRO A 43 -2.46 -8.30 38.10
CA PRO A 43 -1.42 -9.04 37.39
C PRO A 43 -1.26 -10.45 37.93
N ASN A 44 -1.39 -11.44 37.05
CA ASN A 44 -1.28 -12.84 37.40
C ASN A 44 0.13 -13.18 37.90
N GLU A 45 0.21 -13.78 39.09
CA GLU A 45 1.50 -14.11 39.73
C GLU A 45 2.33 -15.14 38.96
N LYS A 46 1.69 -16.05 38.21
CA LYS A 46 2.40 -17.07 37.45
C LYS A 46 3.15 -16.43 36.28
N TYR A 47 2.50 -15.53 35.55
CA TYR A 47 3.02 -15.01 34.28
C TYR A 47 3.62 -13.60 34.33
N SER A 48 3.06 -12.68 35.11
CA SER A 48 3.43 -11.26 35.03
C SER A 48 4.85 -10.98 35.53
N TYR A 49 5.52 -10.00 34.91
CA TYR A 49 6.86 -9.51 35.24
C TYR A 49 7.96 -10.58 35.18
N LYS A 50 7.76 -11.62 34.36
CA LYS A 50 8.69 -12.75 34.23
C LYS A 50 9.08 -13.00 32.79
N ASN A 51 10.25 -13.63 32.66
CA ASN A 51 10.71 -14.23 31.42
C ASN A 51 10.28 -15.70 31.41
N HIS A 52 9.49 -16.07 30.41
CA HIS A 52 9.04 -17.42 30.12
C HIS A 52 9.84 -17.93 28.94
N ASN A 53 10.62 -18.98 29.16
CA ASN A 53 11.45 -19.56 28.10
C ASN A 53 10.90 -20.94 27.77
N GLU A 54 10.66 -21.18 26.48
CA GLU A 54 10.35 -22.52 25.95
C GLU A 54 9.10 -23.15 26.60
N ILE A 55 8.14 -22.33 27.04
CA ILE A 55 6.85 -22.80 27.56
C ILE A 55 5.97 -23.22 26.38
N VAL A 56 5.30 -24.36 26.54
CA VAL A 56 4.25 -24.82 25.62
C VAL A 56 2.89 -24.55 26.25
N PHE A 57 2.09 -23.72 25.60
CA PHE A 57 0.69 -23.46 25.92
C PHE A 57 -0.21 -24.37 25.09
N GLY A 58 -1.18 -25.00 25.74
CA GLY A 58 -1.99 -26.05 25.13
C GLY A 58 -1.14 -27.30 24.87
N GLY A 59 -0.88 -27.57 23.59
CA GLY A 59 -0.09 -28.70 23.12
C GLY A 59 -0.91 -29.84 22.52
N GLY A 60 -0.22 -30.94 22.19
CA GLY A 60 -0.80 -32.12 21.52
C GLY A 60 -0.91 -31.98 19.99
N HIS A 61 -1.57 -32.95 19.36
CA HIS A 61 -1.87 -32.91 17.91
C HIS A 61 -2.85 -31.77 17.58
N PRO A 62 -2.90 -31.27 16.32
CA PRO A 62 -3.87 -30.25 15.91
C PRO A 62 -5.30 -30.64 16.30
N LYS A 63 -6.03 -29.71 16.92
CA LYS A 63 -7.41 -29.90 17.37
C LYS A 63 -8.37 -28.93 16.67
N TRP A 64 -9.66 -29.19 16.79
CA TRP A 64 -10.70 -28.21 16.45
C TRP A 64 -10.73 -27.09 17.50
N GLU A 65 -11.18 -25.89 17.11
CA GLU A 65 -11.25 -24.71 18.00
C GLU A 65 -12.04 -24.99 19.30
N GLU A 66 -13.06 -25.85 19.23
CA GLU A 66 -13.91 -26.25 20.38
C GLU A 66 -13.14 -27.04 21.46
N ASP A 67 -12.03 -27.68 21.09
CA ASP A 67 -11.22 -28.53 21.97
C ASP A 67 -9.93 -27.83 22.44
N PHE A 68 -9.80 -26.51 22.19
CA PHE A 68 -8.64 -25.75 22.60
C PHE A 68 -8.56 -25.66 24.13
N GLU A 69 -7.33 -25.68 24.66
CA GLU A 69 -7.12 -25.39 26.07
C GLU A 69 -7.47 -23.92 26.33
N GLU A 70 -8.47 -23.68 27.18
CA GLU A 70 -8.92 -22.34 27.52
C GLU A 70 -8.16 -21.76 28.73
N ILE A 71 -7.61 -20.57 28.55
CA ILE A 71 -7.01 -19.73 29.58
C ILE A 71 -7.82 -18.43 29.61
N ALA A 72 -8.52 -18.18 30.72
CA ALA A 72 -9.47 -17.07 30.79
C ALA A 72 -9.15 -16.06 31.90
N ASP A 73 -9.57 -14.81 31.70
CA ASP A 73 -9.65 -13.74 32.70
C ASP A 73 -8.31 -13.46 33.41
N LEU A 74 -7.20 -13.56 32.67
CA LEU A 74 -5.86 -13.27 33.17
C LEU A 74 -5.36 -11.91 32.71
N ASP A 75 -4.86 -11.11 33.66
CA ASP A 75 -4.01 -9.96 33.36
C ASP A 75 -2.55 -10.42 33.37
N ILE A 76 -1.90 -10.39 32.21
CA ILE A 76 -0.50 -10.76 32.01
C ILE A 76 0.26 -9.48 31.66
N ALA A 77 1.09 -9.02 32.58
CA ALA A 77 1.76 -7.73 32.44
C ALA A 77 3.27 -7.86 32.37
N CYS A 78 3.88 -7.09 31.46
CA CYS A 78 5.32 -6.96 31.29
C CYS A 78 6.04 -8.33 31.26
N ALA A 79 5.38 -9.34 30.68
CA ALA A 79 5.93 -10.67 30.53
C ALA A 79 6.69 -10.76 29.21
N THR A 80 7.81 -11.48 29.23
CA THR A 80 8.55 -11.82 28.00
C THR A 80 8.40 -13.31 27.75
N PHE A 81 7.91 -13.69 26.58
CA PHE A 81 7.83 -15.07 26.12
C PHE A 81 8.92 -15.28 25.07
N ASN A 82 9.91 -16.13 25.37
CA ASN A 82 11.01 -16.45 24.45
C ASN A 82 10.85 -17.90 23.99
N LYS A 83 10.83 -18.12 22.68
CA LYS A 83 10.75 -19.46 22.08
C LYS A 83 9.59 -20.30 22.61
N CYS A 84 8.51 -19.63 23.01
CA CYS A 84 7.32 -20.31 23.51
C CYS A 84 6.46 -20.81 22.34
N ILE A 85 5.73 -21.89 22.59
CA ILE A 85 4.83 -22.50 21.62
C ILE A 85 3.40 -22.27 22.08
N PHE A 86 2.57 -21.74 21.21
CA PHE A 86 1.14 -21.57 21.43
C PHE A 86 0.41 -22.49 20.45
N SER A 87 -0.16 -23.59 20.96
CA SER A 87 -0.78 -24.60 20.09
C SER A 87 -2.07 -25.13 20.67
N ASN A 88 -3.16 -25.02 19.91
CA ASN A 88 -4.50 -25.44 20.33
C ASN A 88 -4.92 -24.73 21.63
N VAL A 89 -4.66 -23.44 21.73
CA VAL A 89 -4.91 -22.65 22.94
C VAL A 89 -5.85 -21.49 22.65
N LYS A 90 -6.77 -21.24 23.58
CA LYS A 90 -7.70 -20.12 23.56
C LYS A 90 -7.44 -19.23 24.77
N PHE A 91 -7.13 -17.96 24.52
CA PHE A 91 -7.15 -16.92 25.53
C PHE A 91 -8.48 -16.18 25.47
N LEU A 92 -9.22 -16.15 26.58
CA LEU A 92 -10.54 -15.54 26.68
C LEU A 92 -10.53 -14.42 27.71
N ARG A 93 -10.87 -13.18 27.31
CA ARG A 93 -10.89 -12.02 28.22
C ARG A 93 -9.56 -11.77 28.95
N CYS A 94 -8.45 -12.14 28.33
CA CYS A 94 -7.12 -11.89 28.86
C CYS A 94 -6.62 -10.50 28.49
N LYS A 95 -5.85 -9.87 29.37
CA LYS A 95 -5.17 -8.60 29.10
C LYS A 95 -3.66 -8.80 29.08
N PHE A 96 -3.06 -8.69 27.91
CA PHE A 96 -1.62 -8.65 27.71
C PHE A 96 -1.16 -7.20 27.70
N ILE A 97 -0.32 -6.81 28.65
CA ILE A 97 0.09 -5.41 28.84
C ILE A 97 1.59 -5.31 28.72
N GLY A 98 2.09 -4.64 27.68
CA GLY A 98 3.54 -4.49 27.48
C GLY A 98 4.28 -5.82 27.41
N CYS A 99 3.63 -6.87 26.90
CA CYS A 99 4.24 -8.19 26.73
C CYS A 99 5.05 -8.26 25.45
N ILE A 100 6.15 -9.00 25.49
CA ILE A 100 7.04 -9.20 24.35
C ILE A 100 7.10 -10.69 24.03
N PHE A 101 6.81 -11.05 22.78
CA PHE A 101 6.90 -12.41 22.27
C PHE A 101 8.08 -12.47 21.30
N ASN A 102 9.14 -13.19 21.68
CA ASN A 102 10.35 -13.35 20.88
C ASN A 102 10.47 -14.78 20.38
N ASP A 103 10.69 -14.94 19.08
CA ASP A 103 10.94 -16.23 18.43
C ASP A 103 9.86 -17.28 18.78
N CYS A 104 8.60 -16.85 18.96
CA CYS A 104 7.51 -17.73 19.37
C CYS A 104 6.80 -18.37 18.16
N ASP A 105 6.29 -19.58 18.37
CA ASP A 105 5.62 -20.36 17.35
C ASP A 105 4.15 -20.58 17.72
N PHE A 106 3.26 -20.11 16.86
CA PHE A 106 1.82 -20.35 16.93
C PHE A 106 1.48 -21.42 15.90
N ILE A 107 1.28 -22.65 16.34
CA ILE A 107 1.25 -23.85 15.47
C ILE A 107 0.15 -24.84 15.87
N GLY A 108 0.04 -25.95 15.15
CA GLY A 108 -1.03 -26.93 15.36
C GLY A 108 -2.35 -26.39 14.86
N GLY A 109 -3.38 -26.34 15.72
CA GLY A 109 -4.61 -25.60 15.47
C GLY A 109 -4.48 -24.08 15.57
N GLY A 110 -3.32 -23.57 16.00
CA GLY A 110 -3.06 -22.14 16.20
C GLY A 110 -3.45 -21.65 17.59
N ALA A 111 -3.59 -20.33 17.74
CA ALA A 111 -4.08 -19.69 18.95
C ALA A 111 -5.28 -18.77 18.68
N LEU A 112 -6.29 -18.86 19.54
CA LEU A 112 -7.45 -17.99 19.54
C LEU A 112 -7.32 -16.96 20.67
N PHE A 113 -7.43 -15.68 20.34
CA PHE A 113 -7.55 -14.58 21.28
C PHE A 113 -8.95 -13.99 21.13
N GLU A 114 -9.81 -14.26 22.10
CA GLU A 114 -11.21 -13.82 22.13
C GLU A 114 -11.40 -12.79 23.24
N ASP A 115 -11.94 -11.62 22.89
CA ASP A 115 -12.22 -10.52 23.81
C ASP A 115 -10.98 -10.10 24.62
N CYS A 116 -9.79 -10.18 24.01
CA CYS A 116 -8.52 -9.90 24.67
C CYS A 116 -8.06 -8.46 24.42
N SER A 117 -7.29 -7.90 25.37
CA SER A 117 -6.61 -6.61 25.18
C SER A 117 -5.10 -6.80 25.12
N PHE A 118 -4.43 -6.13 24.19
CA PHE A 118 -2.98 -6.09 24.03
C PHE A 118 -2.39 -4.71 24.32
N VAL A 119 -3.20 -3.79 24.86
CA VAL A 119 -2.83 -2.40 25.12
C VAL A 119 -3.33 -1.94 26.48
N LYS A 120 -2.49 -1.16 27.17
CA LYS A 120 -2.90 -0.31 28.31
C LYS A 120 -3.03 1.12 27.82
N LYS A 121 -4.24 1.66 27.91
CA LYS A 121 -4.56 3.04 27.51
C LYS A 121 -4.32 4.04 28.64
N GLU A 122 -4.92 3.83 29.81
CA GLU A 122 -4.93 4.81 30.91
C GLU A 122 -3.54 5.23 31.39
N SER A 123 -3.33 6.52 31.70
CA SER A 123 -2.14 7.03 32.39
C SER A 123 -2.38 7.33 33.87
N GLU A 124 -1.35 7.08 34.70
CA GLU A 124 -1.37 7.45 36.13
C GLU A 124 -0.78 8.85 36.40
N ASP A 125 -0.14 9.47 35.40
CA ASP A 125 0.51 10.77 35.52
C ASP A 125 -0.51 11.90 35.65
N LYS A 126 -0.46 12.66 36.75
CA LYS A 126 -1.37 13.79 36.96
C LYS A 126 -0.85 15.05 36.24
N PRO A 127 -1.69 15.77 35.47
CA PRO A 127 -3.11 15.49 35.19
C PRO A 127 -3.29 14.45 34.07
N ASN A 128 -4.13 13.43 34.30
CA ASN A 128 -4.29 12.29 33.38
C ASN A 128 -5.52 12.36 32.46
N LEU A 129 -6.25 13.48 32.46
CA LEU A 129 -7.42 13.64 31.62
C LEU A 129 -6.97 13.75 30.15
N ASN A 130 -7.27 12.74 29.34
CA ASN A 130 -6.86 12.58 27.94
C ASN A 130 -5.35 12.27 27.72
N ILE A 131 -4.67 11.73 28.74
CA ILE A 131 -3.31 11.21 28.57
C ILE A 131 -3.37 9.69 28.61
N ASP A 132 -2.97 9.07 27.50
CA ASP A 132 -2.86 7.62 27.38
C ASP A 132 -1.38 7.20 27.29
N ASP A 133 -1.01 6.18 28.07
CA ASP A 133 0.34 5.59 28.08
C ASP A 133 0.67 4.89 26.74
N ASN A 134 -0.36 4.35 26.09
CA ASN A 134 -0.28 3.57 24.84
C ASN A 134 0.76 2.44 24.91
N LEU A 135 0.84 1.76 26.05
CA LEU A 135 1.73 0.62 26.25
C LEU A 135 1.13 -0.61 25.58
N SER A 136 1.69 -1.01 24.45
CA SER A 136 1.25 -2.15 23.66
C SER A 136 2.18 -3.36 23.75
N CYS A 137 1.70 -4.49 23.25
CA CYS A 137 2.51 -5.70 23.08
C CYS A 137 3.29 -5.71 21.75
N GLU A 138 4.29 -6.58 21.69
CA GLU A 138 5.19 -6.71 20.54
C GLU A 138 5.51 -8.18 20.26
N PHE A 139 5.44 -8.57 18.99
CA PHE A 139 5.85 -9.86 18.45
C PHE A 139 7.08 -9.68 17.56
N ILE A 140 8.14 -10.43 17.84
CA ILE A 140 9.43 -10.34 17.17
C ILE A 140 9.84 -11.73 16.71
N ASN A 141 10.18 -11.88 15.43
CA ASN A 141 10.64 -13.16 14.84
C ASN A 141 9.64 -14.33 15.03
N CYS A 142 8.35 -14.05 15.14
CA CYS A 142 7.35 -15.08 15.43
C CYS A 142 6.77 -15.70 14.16
N ASN A 143 6.45 -17.00 14.20
CA ASN A 143 5.58 -17.65 13.22
C ASN A 143 4.16 -17.66 13.77
N ILE A 144 3.25 -16.93 13.12
CA ILE A 144 1.93 -16.62 13.66
C ILE A 144 0.84 -17.30 12.83
N TYR A 145 0.15 -18.25 13.45
CA TYR A 145 -1.14 -18.76 13.03
C TYR A 145 -2.15 -18.50 14.17
N ALA A 146 -2.90 -17.41 14.04
CA ALA A 146 -3.76 -16.93 15.11
C ALA A 146 -5.08 -16.34 14.61
N LYS A 147 -6.08 -16.37 15.49
CA LYS A 147 -7.36 -15.68 15.30
C LYS A 147 -7.55 -14.69 16.44
N PHE A 148 -7.67 -13.41 16.09
CA PHE A 148 -8.06 -12.35 17.00
C PHE A 148 -9.53 -12.03 16.75
N PHE A 149 -10.34 -12.11 17.80
CA PHE A 149 -11.77 -11.87 17.76
C PHE A 149 -12.17 -10.93 18.88
N LEU A 150 -12.92 -9.86 18.56
CA LEU A 150 -13.38 -8.85 19.53
C LEU A 150 -12.25 -8.26 20.38
N SER A 151 -11.04 -8.21 19.83
CA SER A 151 -9.83 -7.90 20.60
C SER A 151 -9.28 -6.51 20.31
N SER A 152 -8.69 -5.89 21.33
CA SER A 152 -7.99 -4.59 21.28
C SER A 152 -6.49 -4.82 21.05
N LEU A 153 -5.99 -4.41 19.89
CA LEU A 153 -4.61 -4.54 19.41
C LEU A 153 -4.01 -3.19 19.01
N GLU A 154 -4.45 -2.10 19.62
CA GLU A 154 -3.98 -0.76 19.32
C GLU A 154 -2.47 -0.66 19.57
N PHE A 155 -1.77 -0.01 18.64
CA PHE A 155 -0.31 0.14 18.68
C PHE A 155 0.48 -1.19 18.72
N ILE A 156 -0.14 -2.34 18.46
CA ILE A 156 0.55 -3.64 18.39
C ILE A 156 1.69 -3.57 17.36
N ILE A 157 2.81 -4.23 17.65
CA ILE A 157 3.94 -4.33 16.74
C ILE A 157 4.18 -5.80 16.38
N PHE A 158 4.25 -6.09 15.08
CA PHE A 158 4.79 -7.32 14.53
C PHE A 158 6.05 -6.96 13.74
N ASP A 159 7.23 -7.37 14.21
CA ASP A 159 8.51 -7.14 13.53
C ASP A 159 9.14 -8.47 13.14
N ASN A 160 9.54 -8.59 11.87
CA ASN A 160 10.16 -9.79 11.31
C ASN A 160 9.35 -11.08 11.55
N CYS A 161 8.02 -10.99 11.48
CA CYS A 161 7.12 -12.11 11.72
C CYS A 161 6.63 -12.75 10.42
N LYS A 162 6.23 -14.02 10.50
CA LYS A 162 5.50 -14.72 9.42
C LYS A 162 4.07 -14.95 9.86
N LEU A 163 3.15 -14.12 9.38
CA LEU A 163 1.73 -14.25 9.64
C LEU A 163 1.10 -15.10 8.54
N LYS A 164 0.57 -16.26 8.90
CA LYS A 164 -0.08 -17.19 7.99
C LYS A 164 -1.47 -17.53 8.50
N GLU A 165 -2.47 -17.51 7.61
CA GLU A 165 -3.84 -17.95 7.93
C GLU A 165 -4.38 -17.25 9.20
N THR A 166 -4.01 -15.98 9.35
CA THR A 166 -4.27 -15.19 10.55
C THR A 166 -5.44 -14.24 10.32
N THR A 167 -6.34 -14.14 11.28
CA THR A 167 -7.58 -13.37 11.14
C THR A 167 -7.73 -12.29 12.20
N PHE A 168 -8.17 -11.10 11.78
CA PHE A 168 -8.59 -10.00 12.65
C PHE A 168 -10.07 -9.75 12.44
N ASN A 169 -10.91 -10.10 13.41
CA ASN A 169 -12.36 -10.02 13.29
C ASN A 169 -12.94 -9.18 14.43
N LEU A 170 -13.62 -8.08 14.09
CA LEU A 170 -14.14 -7.10 15.04
C LEU A 170 -13.06 -6.58 16.01
N CYS A 171 -11.84 -6.38 15.49
CA CYS A 171 -10.70 -5.94 16.27
C CYS A 171 -10.47 -4.43 16.16
N ASP A 172 -9.87 -3.83 17.18
CA ASP A 172 -9.23 -2.52 17.05
C ASP A 172 -7.72 -2.71 16.87
N VAL A 173 -7.22 -2.54 15.64
CA VAL A 173 -5.80 -2.62 15.28
C VAL A 173 -5.28 -1.22 14.92
N SER A 174 -5.93 -0.16 15.44
CA SER A 174 -5.55 1.21 15.14
C SER A 174 -4.12 1.48 15.55
N SER A 175 -3.42 2.20 14.68
CA SER A 175 -1.99 2.49 14.84
C SER A 175 -1.10 1.25 14.91
N GLY A 176 -1.59 0.03 14.68
CA GLY A 176 -0.77 -1.18 14.63
C GLY A 176 0.29 -1.14 13.53
N MET A 177 1.38 -1.87 13.72
CA MET A 177 2.50 -1.92 12.79
C MET A 177 2.88 -3.36 12.44
N ILE A 178 2.96 -3.68 11.16
CA ILE A 178 3.58 -4.91 10.64
C ILE A 178 4.78 -4.50 9.80
N ILE A 179 5.98 -4.90 10.22
CA ILE A 179 7.24 -4.41 9.65
C ILE A 179 8.18 -5.58 9.37
N ASN A 180 8.91 -5.52 8.25
CA ASN A 180 9.89 -6.53 7.83
C ASN A 180 9.35 -7.97 7.80
N SER A 181 8.05 -8.14 7.54
CA SER A 181 7.33 -9.39 7.80
C SER A 181 6.89 -10.08 6.52
N GLU A 182 6.25 -11.24 6.66
CA GLU A 182 5.59 -11.97 5.58
C GLU A 182 4.13 -12.24 5.96
N MET A 183 3.22 -12.06 5.01
CA MET A 183 1.79 -12.23 5.19
C MET A 183 1.22 -13.14 4.11
N ASN A 184 0.50 -14.19 4.52
CA ASN A 184 -0.19 -15.09 3.61
C ASN A 184 -1.55 -15.50 4.19
N LYS A 185 -2.61 -15.39 3.38
CA LYS A 185 -4.01 -15.64 3.75
C LYS A 185 -4.42 -14.88 5.01
N ILE A 186 -4.27 -13.56 4.96
CA ILE A 186 -4.69 -12.69 6.06
C ILE A 186 -6.12 -12.24 5.81
N PHE A 187 -6.99 -12.40 6.81
CA PHE A 187 -8.39 -12.01 6.71
C PHE A 187 -8.72 -10.93 7.75
N ILE A 188 -9.31 -9.83 7.29
CA ILE A 188 -9.71 -8.71 8.13
C ILE A 188 -11.21 -8.48 7.97
N THR A 189 -11.95 -8.48 9.07
CA THR A 189 -13.41 -8.31 9.08
C THR A 189 -13.80 -7.27 10.11
N ASP A 190 -14.54 -6.25 9.66
CA ASP A 190 -15.22 -5.24 10.45
C ASP A 190 -14.35 -4.62 11.56
N SER A 191 -13.08 -4.37 11.24
CA SER A 191 -12.05 -3.98 12.19
C SER A 191 -11.59 -2.52 12.01
N ASN A 192 -11.09 -1.90 13.07
CA ASN A 192 -10.50 -0.56 13.00
C ASN A 192 -9.00 -0.64 12.65
N LEU A 193 -8.59 -0.06 11.53
CA LEU A 193 -7.18 0.00 11.09
C LEU A 193 -6.71 1.45 10.89
N SER A 194 -7.36 2.41 11.54
CA SER A 194 -6.96 3.83 11.47
C SER A 194 -5.51 4.00 11.93
N GLY A 195 -4.65 4.62 11.12
CA GLY A 195 -3.22 4.78 11.37
C GLY A 195 -2.38 3.50 11.29
N PHE A 196 -2.95 2.39 10.83
CA PHE A 196 -2.23 1.13 10.66
C PHE A 196 -1.11 1.26 9.63
N LYS A 197 0.02 0.59 9.87
CA LYS A 197 1.18 0.64 8.96
C LYS A 197 1.71 -0.74 8.63
N LEU A 198 1.89 -0.99 7.34
CA LEU A 198 2.55 -2.17 6.82
C LEU A 198 3.78 -1.73 6.04
N VAL A 199 4.98 -2.15 6.46
CA VAL A 199 6.26 -1.66 5.91
C VAL A 199 7.20 -2.83 5.63
N ASN A 200 7.96 -2.78 4.54
CA ASN A 200 8.94 -3.84 4.19
C ASN A 200 8.38 -5.26 4.24
N THR A 201 7.10 -5.44 3.92
CA THR A 201 6.40 -6.70 4.15
C THR A 201 5.96 -7.31 2.84
N TYR A 202 6.28 -8.59 2.65
CA TYR A 202 5.81 -9.34 1.48
C TYR A 202 4.43 -9.90 1.78
N ILE A 203 3.49 -9.67 0.86
CA ILE A 203 2.10 -10.10 1.02
C ILE A 203 1.74 -10.98 -0.16
N GLU A 204 1.46 -12.25 0.12
CA GLU A 204 0.95 -13.20 -0.87
C GLU A 204 -0.57 -13.06 -1.01
N ASP A 205 -1.28 -12.93 0.11
CA ASP A 205 -2.74 -12.82 0.14
C ASP A 205 -3.23 -12.05 1.39
N LEU A 206 -4.15 -11.11 1.16
CA LEU A 206 -4.78 -10.23 2.14
C LEU A 206 -6.17 -9.86 1.64
N GLU A 207 -7.21 -10.22 2.39
CA GLU A 207 -8.60 -9.93 2.03
C GLU A 207 -9.35 -9.24 3.16
N PHE A 208 -10.23 -8.30 2.79
CA PHE A 208 -11.24 -7.74 3.68
C PHE A 208 -12.57 -8.47 3.47
N LYS A 209 -13.09 -9.11 4.52
CA LYS A 209 -14.33 -9.90 4.52
C LYS A 209 -15.39 -9.22 5.36
N ASP A 210 -15.61 -7.94 5.09
CA ASP A 210 -16.50 -7.09 5.88
C ASP A 210 -17.97 -7.40 5.60
N LYS A 211 -18.78 -7.36 6.66
CA LYS A 211 -20.24 -7.27 6.53
C LYS A 211 -20.71 -5.82 6.65
N ASP A 212 -20.03 -5.06 7.50
CA ASP A 212 -20.20 -3.63 7.66
C ASP A 212 -19.02 -2.93 6.96
N LYS A 213 -17.98 -2.57 7.72
CA LYS A 213 -16.85 -1.81 7.20
C LYS A 213 -15.66 -1.81 8.15
N SER A 214 -14.53 -2.33 7.67
CA SER A 214 -13.23 -2.03 8.26
C SER A 214 -12.81 -0.57 7.99
N LYS A 215 -12.32 0.11 9.03
CA LYS A 215 -12.01 1.55 9.00
C LYS A 215 -10.55 1.80 8.64
N LEU A 216 -10.32 2.70 7.69
CA LEU A 216 -9.01 3.26 7.35
C LEU A 216 -9.09 4.78 7.46
N ASP A 217 -7.96 5.43 7.72
CA ASP A 217 -7.82 6.89 7.71
C ASP A 217 -6.64 7.32 6.82
N GLU A 218 -6.41 8.64 6.72
CA GLU A 218 -5.32 9.21 5.92
C GLU A 218 -3.92 8.79 6.40
N LYS A 219 -3.77 8.40 7.68
CA LYS A 219 -2.51 7.97 8.28
C LYS A 219 -2.22 6.48 8.04
N THR A 220 -3.19 5.75 7.50
CA THR A 220 -3.07 4.33 7.21
C THR A 220 -2.19 4.14 5.97
N PHE A 221 -1.14 3.32 6.11
CA PHE A 221 -0.10 3.18 5.09
C PHE A 221 0.26 1.71 4.82
N PHE A 222 0.28 1.35 3.54
CA PHE A 222 0.78 0.07 3.06
C PHE A 222 1.94 0.34 2.12
N ASP A 223 3.14 -0.11 2.46
CA ASP A 223 4.32 0.06 1.60
C ASP A 223 4.19 -0.77 0.31
N LYS A 224 5.03 -0.47 -0.67
CA LYS A 224 5.09 -1.24 -1.91
C LYS A 224 5.56 -2.67 -1.62
N ILE A 225 4.85 -3.62 -2.20
CA ILE A 225 5.20 -5.03 -2.17
C ILE A 225 6.28 -5.28 -3.23
N GLU A 226 7.45 -5.72 -2.79
CA GLU A 226 8.56 -6.11 -3.67
C GLU A 226 8.34 -7.53 -4.22
N LEU A 227 8.46 -7.68 -5.54
CA LEU A 227 8.32 -8.96 -6.23
C LEU A 227 9.54 -9.85 -5.98
N ARG A 228 9.30 -11.12 -5.65
CA ARG A 228 10.35 -12.10 -5.37
C ARG A 228 10.54 -13.07 -6.55
N LYS A 229 9.47 -13.75 -6.96
CA LYS A 229 9.52 -14.83 -7.98
C LYS A 229 9.40 -14.32 -9.42
N LYS A 230 8.60 -13.28 -9.62
CA LYS A 230 8.24 -12.66 -10.91
C LYS A 230 7.57 -13.64 -11.88
N ASP A 231 6.83 -14.59 -11.33
CA ASP A 231 5.96 -15.50 -12.09
C ASP A 231 4.51 -14.97 -12.12
N ARG A 232 3.67 -15.63 -12.91
CA ARG A 232 2.28 -15.21 -13.12
C ARG A 232 1.47 -15.24 -11.82
N ASP A 233 1.66 -16.26 -11.00
CA ASP A 233 0.91 -16.46 -9.77
C ASP A 233 1.23 -15.36 -8.74
N GLU A 234 2.51 -14.99 -8.60
CA GLU A 234 2.92 -13.87 -7.75
C GLU A 234 2.33 -12.54 -8.23
N TYR A 235 2.35 -12.27 -9.54
CA TYR A 235 1.72 -11.08 -10.08
C TYR A 235 0.21 -11.06 -9.82
N GLU A 236 -0.47 -12.21 -9.97
CA GLU A 236 -1.90 -12.36 -9.72
C GLU A 236 -2.24 -12.09 -8.25
N GLY A 237 -1.54 -12.73 -7.30
CA GLY A 237 -1.72 -12.47 -5.88
C GLY A 237 -1.49 -11.01 -5.50
N ILE A 238 -0.36 -10.42 -5.92
CA ILE A 238 -0.01 -9.05 -5.52
C ILE A 238 -0.96 -8.00 -6.12
N TYR A 239 -1.42 -8.14 -7.37
CA TYR A 239 -2.38 -7.16 -7.87
C TYR A 239 -3.74 -7.29 -7.17
N THR A 240 -4.17 -8.50 -6.79
CA THR A 240 -5.38 -8.72 -5.99
C THR A 240 -5.25 -8.09 -4.60
N VAL A 241 -4.08 -8.20 -3.96
CA VAL A 241 -3.80 -7.49 -2.70
C VAL A 241 -3.93 -5.97 -2.88
N TYR A 242 -3.32 -5.40 -3.93
CA TYR A 242 -3.47 -3.96 -4.18
C TYR A 242 -4.91 -3.55 -4.52
N GLU A 243 -5.67 -4.40 -5.20
CA GLU A 243 -7.10 -4.19 -5.49
C GLU A 243 -7.90 -4.13 -4.19
N ASN A 244 -7.73 -5.12 -3.31
CA ASN A 244 -8.37 -5.18 -2.00
C ASN A 244 -8.04 -3.94 -1.14
N ILE A 245 -6.77 -3.51 -1.11
CA ILE A 245 -6.35 -2.30 -0.40
C ILE A 245 -6.99 -1.05 -1.02
N ALA A 246 -6.94 -0.91 -2.35
CA ALA A 246 -7.48 0.26 -3.04
C ALA A 246 -8.97 0.40 -2.77
N ASP A 247 -9.74 -0.66 -3.02
CA ASP A 247 -11.18 -0.67 -2.76
C ASP A 247 -11.48 -0.34 -1.30
N LYS A 248 -10.63 -0.79 -0.37
CA LYS A 248 -10.84 -0.45 1.03
C LYS A 248 -10.65 1.02 1.36
N PHE A 249 -9.67 1.69 0.73
CA PHE A 249 -9.54 3.14 0.82
C PHE A 249 -10.73 3.86 0.17
N LYS A 250 -11.26 3.34 -0.93
CA LYS A 250 -12.44 3.89 -1.61
C LYS A 250 -13.69 3.82 -0.72
N ASP A 251 -13.93 2.70 -0.06
CA ASP A 251 -15.03 2.54 0.90
C ASP A 251 -14.93 3.54 2.07
N ASN A 252 -13.71 3.91 2.44
CA ASN A 252 -13.41 4.92 3.47
C ASN A 252 -13.42 6.36 2.94
N ASN A 253 -13.80 6.59 1.68
CA ASN A 253 -13.77 7.90 1.00
C ASN A 253 -12.37 8.56 0.93
N LEU A 254 -11.31 7.75 1.01
CA LEU A 254 -9.91 8.19 0.99
C LEU A 254 -9.37 8.13 -0.45
N LYS A 255 -9.78 9.11 -1.25
CA LYS A 255 -9.63 9.07 -2.71
C LYS A 255 -8.18 9.21 -3.18
N ASN A 256 -7.35 9.95 -2.45
CA ASN A 256 -5.92 10.06 -2.75
C ASN A 256 -5.22 8.70 -2.56
N ASN A 257 -5.43 8.06 -1.42
CA ASN A 257 -4.89 6.73 -1.12
C ASN A 257 -5.41 5.70 -2.14
N PHE A 258 -6.72 5.68 -2.40
CA PHE A 258 -7.32 4.82 -3.45
C PHE A 258 -6.56 4.95 -4.78
N GLY A 259 -6.34 6.18 -5.26
CA GLY A 259 -5.69 6.42 -6.55
C GLY A 259 -4.27 5.86 -6.63
N GLU A 260 -3.52 5.93 -5.53
CA GLU A 260 -2.16 5.37 -5.46
C GLU A 260 -2.15 3.85 -5.55
N TYR A 261 -2.94 3.18 -4.71
CA TYR A 261 -2.99 1.71 -4.71
C TYR A 261 -3.66 1.15 -5.97
N TYR A 262 -4.65 1.86 -6.52
CA TYR A 262 -5.23 1.52 -7.81
C TYR A 262 -4.20 1.60 -8.94
N TYR A 263 -3.36 2.65 -8.97
CA TYR A 263 -2.28 2.76 -9.94
C TYR A 263 -1.28 1.59 -9.82
N LEU A 264 -0.90 1.22 -8.60
CA LEU A 264 -0.02 0.06 -8.35
C LEU A 264 -0.67 -1.24 -8.81
N CYS A 265 -1.94 -1.48 -8.46
CA CYS A 265 -2.74 -2.62 -8.91
C CYS A 265 -2.68 -2.75 -10.45
N ARG A 266 -3.09 -1.70 -11.19
CA ARG A 266 -3.12 -1.72 -12.66
C ARG A 266 -1.74 -1.91 -13.28
N LYS A 267 -0.70 -1.35 -12.66
CA LYS A 267 0.69 -1.52 -13.11
C LYS A 267 1.16 -2.96 -12.94
N THR A 268 0.83 -3.60 -11.83
CA THR A 268 1.16 -5.02 -11.54
C THR A 268 0.38 -5.95 -12.46
N GLN A 269 -0.94 -5.78 -12.55
CA GLN A 269 -1.86 -6.58 -13.37
C GLN A 269 -1.46 -6.62 -14.85
N ARG A 270 -0.91 -5.52 -15.39
CA ARG A 270 -0.44 -5.46 -16.78
C ARG A 270 0.56 -6.56 -17.16
N ASN A 271 1.31 -7.11 -16.19
CA ASN A 271 2.29 -8.17 -16.45
C ASN A 271 1.65 -9.52 -16.79
N VAL A 272 0.41 -9.76 -16.39
CA VAL A 272 -0.31 -11.03 -16.62
C VAL A 272 -1.41 -10.94 -17.67
N LEU A 273 -1.71 -9.72 -18.16
CA LEU A 273 -2.70 -9.52 -19.21
C LEU A 273 -2.31 -10.22 -20.51
N LYS A 274 -3.34 -10.80 -21.17
CA LYS A 274 -3.25 -11.29 -22.55
C LYS A 274 -2.82 -10.17 -23.51
N PRO A 275 -2.27 -10.48 -24.70
CA PRO A 275 -1.70 -9.49 -25.61
C PRO A 275 -2.63 -8.31 -25.97
N LEU A 276 -3.90 -8.58 -26.33
CA LEU A 276 -4.85 -7.53 -26.72
C LEU A 276 -5.20 -6.59 -25.55
N PRO A 277 -5.63 -7.07 -24.37
CA PRO A 277 -5.82 -6.23 -23.19
C PRO A 277 -4.56 -5.46 -22.76
N LYS A 278 -3.37 -6.06 -22.94
CA LYS A 278 -2.09 -5.43 -22.57
C LYS A 278 -1.78 -4.19 -23.42
N ILE A 279 -2.20 -4.16 -24.68
CA ILE A 279 -2.08 -2.97 -25.55
C ILE A 279 -2.92 -1.83 -24.98
N SER A 280 -4.21 -2.08 -24.72
CA SER A 280 -5.12 -1.09 -24.12
C SER A 280 -4.58 -0.57 -22.78
N SER A 281 -4.10 -1.47 -21.93
CA SER A 281 -3.46 -1.11 -20.66
C SER A 281 -2.19 -0.28 -20.86
N THR A 282 -1.41 -0.53 -21.91
CA THR A 282 -0.20 0.25 -22.22
C THR A 282 -0.56 1.66 -22.67
N VAL A 283 -1.58 1.80 -23.52
CA VAL A 283 -2.10 3.11 -23.92
C VAL A 283 -2.60 3.88 -22.69
N GLY A 284 -3.42 3.28 -21.84
CA GLY A 284 -3.92 3.93 -20.63
C GLY A 284 -2.81 4.29 -19.63
N LEU A 285 -1.74 3.47 -19.54
CA LEU A 285 -0.56 3.81 -18.75
C LEU A 285 0.13 5.03 -19.33
N LEU A 286 0.47 5.03 -20.63
CA LEU A 286 1.25 6.09 -21.26
C LEU A 286 0.48 7.40 -21.36
N SER A 287 -0.83 7.35 -21.63
CA SER A 287 -1.64 8.56 -21.85
C SER A 287 -2.03 9.28 -20.57
N CYS A 288 -2.38 8.58 -19.47
CA CYS A 288 -2.86 9.24 -18.26
C CYS A 288 -2.50 8.51 -16.95
N GLY A 289 -1.60 7.52 -17.02
CA GLY A 289 -1.26 6.66 -15.88
C GLY A 289 -2.49 6.04 -15.25
N TYR A 290 -3.35 5.43 -16.07
CA TYR A 290 -4.64 4.86 -15.65
C TYR A 290 -5.63 5.89 -15.07
N GLY A 291 -5.45 7.16 -15.42
CA GLY A 291 -6.23 8.29 -14.93
C GLY A 291 -5.77 8.83 -13.57
N GLU A 292 -4.70 8.28 -13.00
CA GLU A 292 -4.17 8.66 -11.68
C GLU A 292 -2.90 9.52 -11.78
N ARG A 293 -2.33 9.68 -12.99
CA ARG A 293 -1.14 10.52 -13.26
C ARG A 293 -1.43 11.49 -14.42
N PRO A 294 -2.11 12.62 -14.16
CA PRO A 294 -2.48 13.56 -15.22
C PRO A 294 -1.30 14.11 -16.02
N ILE A 295 -0.12 14.23 -15.40
CA ILE A 295 1.10 14.70 -16.06
C ILE A 295 1.53 13.79 -17.22
N TYR A 296 1.13 12.52 -17.22
CA TYR A 296 1.43 11.61 -18.33
C TYR A 296 0.74 12.05 -19.62
N ALA A 297 -0.42 12.73 -19.54
CA ALA A 297 -1.08 13.27 -20.73
C ALA A 297 -0.25 14.35 -21.40
N VAL A 298 0.44 15.18 -20.61
CA VAL A 298 1.36 16.20 -21.13
C VAL A 298 2.56 15.54 -21.80
N TYR A 299 3.22 14.60 -21.12
CA TYR A 299 4.38 13.90 -21.69
C TYR A 299 4.02 13.11 -22.96
N PHE A 300 2.89 12.42 -22.95
CA PHE A 300 2.39 11.69 -24.11
C PHE A 300 2.10 12.63 -25.28
N SER A 301 1.45 13.77 -25.01
CA SER A 301 1.17 14.78 -26.04
C SER A 301 2.46 15.33 -26.67
N ILE A 302 3.46 15.67 -25.86
CA ILE A 302 4.79 16.10 -26.34
C ILE A 302 5.44 15.02 -27.18
N ALA A 303 5.39 13.75 -26.75
CA ALA A 303 5.95 12.64 -27.50
C ALA A 303 5.26 12.44 -28.86
N VAL A 304 3.92 12.56 -28.91
CA VAL A 304 3.16 12.51 -30.16
C VAL A 304 3.60 13.63 -31.10
N ILE A 305 3.66 14.87 -30.61
CA ILE A 305 4.10 16.03 -31.43
C ILE A 305 5.49 15.80 -32.03
N ILE A 306 6.45 15.30 -31.25
CA ILE A 306 7.80 15.01 -31.75
C ILE A 306 7.80 13.87 -32.80
N VAL A 307 6.97 12.83 -32.62
CA VAL A 307 6.88 11.75 -33.61
C VAL A 307 6.26 12.26 -34.91
N PHE A 308 5.20 13.07 -34.82
CA PHE A 308 4.51 13.60 -36.00
C PHE A 308 5.35 14.65 -36.74
N SER A 309 6.14 15.48 -36.04
CA SER A 309 7.09 16.38 -36.71
C SER A 309 8.08 15.60 -37.61
N ILE A 310 8.60 14.47 -37.13
CA ILE A 310 9.49 13.59 -37.92
C ILE A 310 8.73 12.96 -39.09
N LEU A 311 7.48 12.53 -38.89
CA LEU A 311 6.65 12.01 -39.98
C LEU A 311 6.39 13.08 -41.06
N TYR A 312 6.12 14.32 -40.68
CA TYR A 312 5.97 15.41 -41.64
C TYR A 312 7.22 15.66 -42.47
N LEU A 313 8.41 15.48 -41.89
CA LEU A 313 9.64 15.56 -42.67
C LEU A 313 9.75 14.40 -43.67
N LEU A 314 9.34 13.19 -43.29
CA LEU A 314 9.37 12.01 -44.17
C LEU A 314 8.39 12.13 -45.34
N PHE A 315 7.16 12.59 -45.09
CA PHE A 315 6.08 12.65 -46.09
C PHE A 315 5.96 14.01 -46.79
N GLY A 316 6.49 15.05 -46.17
CA GLY A 316 6.61 16.39 -46.75
C GLY A 316 5.77 17.45 -46.10
N ILE A 317 6.31 18.66 -46.12
CA ILE A 317 5.62 19.90 -45.78
C ILE A 317 5.67 20.87 -46.95
N VAL A 318 4.66 21.72 -47.05
CA VAL A 318 4.61 22.82 -48.02
C VAL A 318 5.13 24.08 -47.33
N LEU A 319 6.22 24.63 -47.87
CA LEU A 319 6.85 25.87 -47.43
C LEU A 319 6.93 26.82 -48.62
N ASN A 320 6.38 28.03 -48.49
CA ASN A 320 6.36 29.04 -49.56
C ASN A 320 5.80 28.54 -50.91
N GLY A 321 4.91 27.54 -50.89
CA GLY A 321 4.32 26.94 -52.09
C GLY A 321 5.09 25.75 -52.69
N GLU A 322 6.29 25.43 -52.16
CA GLU A 322 7.08 24.28 -52.58
C GLU A 322 6.97 23.12 -51.57
N ILE A 323 6.99 21.89 -52.07
CA ILE A 323 6.98 20.69 -51.23
C ILE A 323 8.43 20.36 -50.86
N VAL A 324 8.71 20.26 -49.57
CA VAL A 324 10.05 19.95 -49.03
C VAL A 324 9.96 18.68 -48.18
N ASN A 325 10.77 17.68 -48.53
CA ASN A 325 10.79 16.37 -47.89
C ASN A 325 12.19 15.93 -47.45
N LEU A 326 12.25 14.87 -46.64
CA LEU A 326 13.51 14.25 -46.22
C LEU A 326 14.32 13.70 -47.42
N SER A 327 13.69 13.40 -48.56
CA SER A 327 14.36 12.94 -49.77
C SER A 327 15.22 14.02 -50.44
N ASP A 328 14.91 15.30 -50.21
CA ASP A 328 15.63 16.44 -50.78
C ASP A 328 16.90 16.78 -49.96
N LEU A 329 17.18 16.03 -48.88
CA LEU A 329 18.27 16.24 -47.92
C LEU A 329 19.68 15.88 -48.40
N TYR A 330 19.87 15.47 -49.65
CA TYR A 330 21.17 14.95 -50.09
C TYR A 330 22.30 16.01 -50.10
N ASN A 331 22.00 17.31 -49.90
CA ASN A 331 22.97 18.41 -49.91
C ASN A 331 22.69 19.58 -48.91
N ILE A 332 21.87 19.37 -47.88
CA ILE A 332 21.39 20.46 -47.01
C ILE A 332 22.34 20.68 -45.81
N ASN A 333 22.58 21.95 -45.44
CA ASN A 333 23.38 22.29 -44.27
C ASN A 333 22.65 21.99 -42.95
N PHE A 334 23.39 21.70 -41.86
CA PHE A 334 22.78 21.42 -40.54
C PHE A 334 21.82 22.52 -40.05
N ARG A 335 22.12 23.79 -40.38
CA ARG A 335 21.25 24.93 -40.03
C ARG A 335 19.91 24.89 -40.77
N GLU A 336 19.92 24.51 -42.04
CA GLU A 336 18.71 24.39 -42.85
C GLU A 336 17.87 23.18 -42.38
N LEU A 337 18.51 22.06 -42.00
CA LEU A 337 17.83 20.93 -41.37
C LEU A 337 17.14 21.35 -40.06
N LEU A 338 17.79 22.14 -39.22
CA LEU A 338 17.19 22.65 -37.99
C LEU A 338 16.00 23.58 -38.26
N THR A 339 16.09 24.47 -39.25
CA THR A 339 14.96 25.32 -39.66
C THR A 339 13.81 24.48 -40.15
N LEU A 340 14.07 23.49 -41.01
CA LEU A 340 13.06 22.60 -41.55
C LEU A 340 12.38 21.78 -40.44
N TYR A 341 13.16 21.25 -39.49
CA TYR A 341 12.62 20.56 -38.33
C TYR A 341 11.77 21.50 -37.47
N ASN A 342 12.21 22.73 -37.24
CA ASN A 342 11.43 23.73 -36.49
C ASN A 342 10.06 23.99 -37.14
N GLU A 343 10.01 24.13 -38.46
CA GLU A 343 8.75 24.30 -39.18
C GLU A 343 7.85 23.06 -39.13
N SER A 344 8.43 21.86 -39.25
CA SER A 344 7.69 20.61 -39.08
C SER A 344 7.13 20.43 -37.66
N LEU A 345 7.87 20.89 -36.66
CA LEU A 345 7.45 20.86 -35.25
C LEU A 345 6.34 21.87 -35.01
N ASN A 346 6.45 23.08 -35.56
CA ASN A 346 5.42 24.11 -35.48
C ASN A 346 4.10 23.65 -36.14
N LEU A 347 4.21 23.00 -37.31
CA LEU A 347 3.08 22.35 -37.98
C LEU A 347 2.42 21.30 -37.09
N SER A 348 3.21 20.40 -36.49
CA SER A 348 2.71 19.36 -35.59
C SER A 348 2.03 19.92 -34.34
N VAL A 349 2.61 20.95 -33.71
CA VAL A 349 1.97 21.65 -32.58
C VAL A 349 0.62 22.22 -32.99
N GLY A 350 0.54 22.91 -34.14
CA GLY A 350 -0.70 23.47 -34.67
C GLY A 350 -1.76 22.40 -34.95
N MET A 351 -1.37 21.31 -35.61
CA MET A 351 -2.27 20.19 -35.93
C MET A 351 -2.77 19.47 -34.67
N PHE A 352 -1.88 19.19 -33.72
CA PHE A 352 -2.23 18.54 -32.46
C PHE A 352 -3.16 19.42 -31.60
N ALA A 353 -2.89 20.72 -31.52
CA ALA A 353 -3.71 21.66 -30.75
C ALA A 353 -5.01 22.05 -31.48
N GLY A 354 -5.13 21.77 -32.78
CA GLY A 354 -6.24 22.22 -33.63
C GLY A 354 -6.20 23.73 -33.91
N VAL A 355 -5.01 24.35 -33.89
CA VAL A 355 -4.81 25.78 -34.13
C VAL A 355 -4.15 25.96 -35.51
N GLY A 356 -4.92 26.44 -36.49
CA GLY A 356 -4.53 26.50 -37.90
C GLY A 356 -3.60 27.66 -38.31
N LEU A 357 -2.78 28.20 -37.40
CA LEU A 357 -1.85 29.31 -37.68
C LEU A 357 -0.42 28.78 -37.81
N THR A 358 -0.12 28.14 -38.94
CA THR A 358 1.22 27.58 -39.21
C THR A 358 1.75 28.09 -40.55
N GLU A 359 3.01 28.54 -40.58
CA GLU A 359 3.68 28.98 -41.82
C GLU A 359 3.84 27.80 -42.80
N ALA A 360 4.15 26.62 -42.27
CA ALA A 360 4.12 25.36 -43.01
C ALA A 360 2.72 24.77 -43.08
N GLN A 361 2.42 24.09 -44.20
CA GLN A 361 1.19 23.32 -44.40
C GLN A 361 1.51 21.85 -44.70
N PRO A 362 0.63 20.89 -44.39
CA PRO A 362 0.87 19.50 -44.77
C PRO A 362 0.85 19.38 -46.30
N SER A 363 1.79 18.60 -46.85
CA SER A 363 1.72 18.19 -48.25
C SER A 363 0.50 17.28 -48.49
N PRO A 364 0.07 17.06 -49.74
CA PRO A 364 -0.99 16.11 -50.04
C PRO A 364 -0.74 14.70 -49.51
N ALA A 365 0.53 14.27 -49.42
CA ALA A 365 0.91 12.99 -48.83
C ALA A 365 0.78 12.98 -47.29
N SER A 366 0.86 14.14 -46.66
CA SER A 366 0.78 14.34 -45.21
C SER A 366 -0.65 14.59 -44.69
N TYR A 367 -1.67 14.77 -45.55
CA TYR A 367 -3.05 15.03 -45.11
C TYR A 367 -3.64 13.94 -44.21
N MET A 368 -3.36 12.67 -44.50
CA MET A 368 -3.85 11.59 -43.66
C MET A 368 -3.17 11.62 -42.28
N ILE A 369 -1.89 11.95 -42.25
CA ILE A 369 -1.08 12.07 -41.03
C ILE A 369 -1.62 13.20 -40.17
N SER A 370 -1.89 14.37 -40.76
CA SER A 370 -2.44 15.52 -40.03
C SER A 370 -3.83 15.26 -39.46
N ASN A 371 -4.69 14.58 -40.20
CA ASN A 371 -6.02 14.21 -39.70
C ASN A 371 -5.93 13.26 -38.50
N VAL A 372 -5.02 12.29 -38.55
CA VAL A 372 -4.79 11.36 -37.42
C VAL A 372 -4.23 12.11 -36.21
N GLU A 373 -3.25 12.98 -36.42
CA GLU A 373 -2.66 13.79 -35.34
C GLU A 373 -3.71 14.64 -34.62
N MET A 374 -4.52 15.36 -35.39
CA MET A 374 -5.57 16.23 -34.85
C MET A 374 -6.60 15.44 -34.03
N LEU A 375 -6.98 14.24 -34.49
CA LEU A 375 -7.87 13.35 -33.72
C LEU A 375 -7.21 12.90 -32.40
N ILE A 376 -5.92 12.54 -32.43
CA ILE A 376 -5.18 12.19 -31.21
C ILE A 376 -5.11 13.40 -30.26
N GLY A 377 -4.87 14.60 -30.79
CA GLY A 377 -4.84 15.84 -30.03
C GLY A 377 -6.15 16.12 -29.28
N ILE A 378 -7.29 16.05 -29.97
CA ILE A 378 -8.63 16.20 -29.37
C ILE A 378 -8.84 15.18 -28.25
N LEU A 379 -8.52 13.91 -28.50
CA LEU A 379 -8.66 12.85 -27.50
C LEU A 379 -7.76 13.11 -26.28
N MET A 380 -6.51 13.51 -26.48
CA MET A 380 -5.55 13.75 -25.41
C MET A 380 -5.90 14.96 -24.56
N MET A 381 -6.47 16.02 -25.16
CA MET A 381 -7.04 17.14 -24.39
C MET A 381 -8.16 16.65 -23.47
N GLY A 382 -9.09 15.85 -23.99
CA GLY A 382 -10.18 15.26 -23.19
C GLY A 382 -9.67 14.34 -22.08
N VAL A 383 -8.70 13.47 -22.38
CA VAL A 383 -8.07 12.57 -21.41
C VAL A 383 -7.33 13.35 -20.31
N GLY A 384 -6.58 14.38 -20.68
CA GLY A 384 -5.84 15.24 -19.75
C GLY A 384 -6.78 15.97 -18.79
N ILE A 385 -7.82 16.62 -19.33
CA ILE A 385 -8.85 17.30 -18.53
C ILE A 385 -9.56 16.29 -17.63
N GLY A 386 -9.99 15.14 -18.17
CA GLY A 386 -10.66 14.10 -17.40
C GLY A 386 -9.82 13.56 -16.24
N ALA A 387 -8.52 13.32 -16.47
CA ALA A 387 -7.60 12.88 -15.43
C ALA A 387 -7.38 13.97 -14.36
N LEU A 388 -7.27 15.24 -14.75
CA LEU A 388 -7.14 16.36 -13.82
C LEU A 388 -8.40 16.53 -12.97
N VAL A 389 -9.59 16.53 -13.58
CA VAL A 389 -10.87 16.63 -12.88
C VAL A 389 -11.03 15.46 -11.92
N LYS A 390 -10.73 14.23 -12.36
CA LYS A 390 -10.76 13.03 -11.49
C LYS A 390 -9.81 13.15 -10.30
N LYS A 391 -8.71 13.91 -10.40
CA LYS A 391 -7.75 14.10 -9.29
C LYS A 391 -8.07 15.28 -8.38
N ILE A 392 -8.78 16.30 -8.88
CA ILE A 392 -9.09 17.53 -8.12
C ILE A 392 -10.47 17.46 -7.47
N VAL A 393 -11.48 16.95 -8.19
CA VAL A 393 -12.90 17.00 -7.77
C VAL A 393 -13.30 15.77 -6.95
N ARG A 394 -12.58 14.66 -7.13
CA ARG A 394 -12.73 13.51 -6.25
C ARG A 394 -11.98 13.87 -4.96
#